data_AF-A0A239IEC2-F1
#
_entry.id   AF-A0A239IEC2-F1
#
_cell.length_a   1.000
_cell.length_b   1.000
_cell.length_c   1.000
_cell.angle_alpha   90.00
_cell.angle_beta   90.00
_cell.angle_gamma   90.00
#
_symmetry.space_group_name_H-M   'P 1'
#
loop_
_entity.id
_entity.type
_entity.pdbx_description
1 polymer ?
#
loop_
_entity_poly.entity_id
_entity_poly.type
_entity_poly.pdbx_seq_one_letter_code
_entity_poly.pdbx_strand_id
1 'polypeptide(L)'
;MAQRADRAVNEALRGRADEVLGQYERLRAGMAELRERLSAFSSTAQSADGLVIATVDARGHLVRLVLDQSAYRAHRPEQLAAVVTATIRDATSSSAGAVQDLVAGYLPPGSGVADYVRSGQFDALLRRHG
;
A
#
# COMPACT_ATOMS: atom_id res chain seq x y z
N MET A 1 -21.13 -22.44 -47.04
CA MET A 1 -21.39 -22.62 -45.59
C MET A 1 -20.10 -22.49 -44.76
N ALA A 2 -18.99 -23.16 -45.10
CA ALA A 2 -17.72 -23.12 -44.33
C ALA A 2 -17.11 -21.71 -44.09
N GLN A 3 -17.07 -20.84 -45.10
CA GLN A 3 -16.43 -19.51 -45.01
C GLN A 3 -17.14 -18.49 -44.10
N ARG A 4 -18.39 -18.76 -43.68
CA ARG A 4 -19.09 -17.95 -42.65
C ARG A 4 -18.81 -18.46 -41.24
N ALA A 5 -18.63 -19.78 -41.07
CA ALA A 5 -18.29 -20.39 -39.79
C ALA A 5 -16.88 -19.99 -39.34
N ASP A 6 -15.89 -20.00 -40.24
CA ASP A 6 -14.51 -19.58 -39.93
C ASP A 6 -14.40 -18.10 -39.53
N ARG A 7 -15.27 -17.24 -40.07
CA ARG A 7 -15.32 -15.81 -39.70
C ARG A 7 -15.93 -15.60 -38.31
N ALA A 8 -17.02 -16.29 -38.00
CA ALA A 8 -17.65 -16.21 -36.68
C ALA A 8 -16.73 -16.74 -35.56
N VAL A 9 -15.98 -17.82 -35.82
CA VAL A 9 -14.99 -18.35 -34.88
C VAL A 9 -13.83 -17.36 -34.68
N ASN A 10 -13.31 -16.77 -35.75
CA ASN A 10 -12.26 -15.75 -35.65
C ASN A 10 -12.73 -14.48 -34.92
N GLU A 11 -13.97 -14.05 -35.11
CA GLU A 11 -14.57 -12.92 -34.38
C GLU A 11 -14.73 -13.22 -32.89
N ALA A 12 -15.20 -14.42 -32.54
CA ALA A 12 -15.31 -14.85 -31.15
C ALA A 12 -13.94 -14.94 -30.46
N LEU A 13 -12.91 -15.45 -31.16
CA LEU A 13 -11.53 -15.50 -30.66
C LEU A 13 -10.95 -14.10 -30.45
N ARG A 14 -11.20 -13.16 -31.36
CA ARG A 14 -10.79 -11.75 -31.20
C ARG A 14 -11.49 -11.08 -30.03
N GLY A 15 -12.80 -11.22 -29.90
CA GLY A 15 -13.53 -10.66 -28.77
C GLY A 15 -13.06 -11.18 -27.41
N ARG A 16 -12.73 -12.48 -27.33
CA ARG A 16 -12.14 -13.07 -26.12
C ARG A 16 -10.73 -12.52 -25.83
N ALA A 17 -9.92 -12.33 -26.86
CA ALA A 17 -8.59 -11.74 -26.73
C ALA A 17 -8.66 -10.28 -26.28
N ASP A 18 -9.56 -9.48 -26.87
CA ASP A 18 -9.78 -8.08 -26.51
C ASP A 18 -10.27 -7.94 -25.06
N GLU A 19 -11.14 -8.84 -24.60
CA GLU A 19 -11.61 -8.87 -23.22
C GLU A 19 -10.47 -9.14 -22.23
N VAL A 20 -9.63 -10.14 -22.51
CA VAL A 20 -8.47 -10.49 -21.67
C VAL A 20 -7.42 -9.36 -21.67
N LEU A 21 -7.14 -8.77 -22.82
CA LEU A 21 -6.22 -7.64 -22.95
C LEU A 21 -6.76 -6.42 -22.18
N GLY A 22 -8.05 -6.10 -22.31
CA GLY A 22 -8.67 -5.01 -21.56
C GLY A 22 -8.68 -5.25 -20.04
N GLN A 23 -8.85 -6.49 -19.59
CA GLN A 23 -8.71 -6.85 -18.17
C GLN A 23 -7.26 -6.66 -17.68
N TYR A 24 -6.28 -7.10 -18.48
CA TYR A 24 -4.87 -6.94 -18.17
C TYR A 24 -4.44 -5.47 -18.12
N GLU A 25 -4.88 -4.65 -19.07
CA GLU A 25 -4.59 -3.21 -19.10
C GLU A 25 -5.15 -2.50 -17.87
N ARG A 26 -6.40 -2.80 -17.46
CA ARG A 26 -6.99 -2.25 -16.24
C ARG A 26 -6.22 -2.67 -14.99
N LEU A 27 -5.80 -3.94 -14.90
CA LEU A 27 -4.99 -4.43 -13.80
C LEU A 27 -3.63 -3.71 -13.75
N ARG A 28 -2.97 -3.56 -14.89
CA ARG A 28 -1.68 -2.87 -14.99
C ARG A 28 -1.79 -1.40 -14.60
N ALA A 29 -2.86 -0.72 -15.04
CA ALA A 29 -3.12 0.67 -14.68
C ALA A 29 -3.35 0.84 -13.18
N GLY A 30 -4.19 -0.03 -12.57
CA GLY A 30 -4.44 -0.01 -11.12
C GLY A 30 -3.17 -0.27 -10.30
N MET A 31 -2.30 -1.18 -10.75
CA MET A 31 -1.00 -1.44 -10.10
C MET A 31 -0.03 -0.26 -10.22
N ALA A 32 -0.01 0.42 -11.38
CA ALA A 32 0.83 1.59 -11.57
C ALA A 32 0.41 2.74 -10.65
N GLU A 33 -0.89 2.99 -10.55
CA GLU A 33 -1.46 4.01 -9.66
C GLU A 33 -1.19 3.69 -8.18
N LEU A 34 -1.40 2.44 -7.77
CA LEU A 34 -1.09 2.01 -6.39
C LEU A 34 0.40 2.23 -6.06
N ARG A 35 1.30 1.88 -6.98
CA ARG A 35 2.74 2.11 -6.80
C ARG A 35 3.07 3.59 -6.63
N GLU A 36 2.45 4.45 -7.43
CA GLU A 36 2.63 5.91 -7.34
C GLU A 36 2.15 6.44 -6.00
N ARG A 37 0.93 6.06 -5.58
CA ARG A 37 0.36 6.45 -4.28
C ARG A 37 1.22 5.99 -3.11
N LEU A 38 1.68 4.74 -3.11
CA LEU A 38 2.58 4.23 -2.06
C LEU A 38 3.94 4.94 -2.06
N SER A 39 4.45 5.33 -3.23
CA SER A 39 5.73 6.06 -3.32
C SER A 39 5.63 7.51 -2.82
N ALA A 40 4.47 8.15 -3.01
CA ALA A 40 4.20 9.49 -2.52
C ALA A 40 3.69 9.52 -1.06
N PHE A 41 3.29 8.36 -0.52
CA PHE A 41 2.76 8.27 0.83
C PHE A 41 3.85 8.50 1.88
N SER A 42 3.52 9.36 2.85
CA SER A 42 4.29 9.53 4.07
C SER A 42 3.35 9.72 5.24
N SER A 43 3.78 9.25 6.41
CA SER A 43 3.06 9.36 7.68
C SER A 43 3.89 10.19 8.65
N THR A 44 3.25 11.12 9.34
CA THR A 44 3.89 11.99 10.32
C THR A 44 3.30 11.74 11.70
N ALA A 45 4.14 11.59 12.71
CA ALA A 45 3.76 11.60 14.11
C ALA A 45 4.51 12.69 14.87
N GLN A 46 3.91 13.12 15.96
CA GLN A 46 4.43 14.17 16.83
C GLN A 46 4.45 13.68 18.28
N SER A 47 5.46 14.09 19.04
CA SER A 47 5.53 13.85 20.48
C SER A 47 4.42 14.60 21.22
N ALA A 48 4.07 14.13 22.43
CA ALA A 48 2.98 14.71 23.23
C ALA A 48 3.14 16.20 23.55
N ASP A 49 4.39 16.68 23.62
CA ASP A 49 4.75 18.09 23.88
C ASP A 49 4.87 18.92 22.59
N GLY A 50 4.72 18.29 21.43
CA GLY A 50 4.82 18.95 20.13
C GLY A 50 6.24 19.21 19.64
N LEU A 51 7.27 18.88 20.42
CA LEU A 51 8.65 19.32 20.17
C LEU A 51 9.45 18.41 19.23
N VAL A 52 8.98 17.18 19.01
CA VAL A 52 9.59 16.20 18.11
C VAL A 52 8.56 15.79 17.07
N ILE A 53 8.93 15.89 15.80
CA ILE A 53 8.10 15.47 14.67
C ILE A 53 8.89 14.48 13.82
N ALA A 54 8.39 13.26 13.69
CA ALA A 54 8.98 12.22 12.87
C ALA A 54 8.08 11.95 11.65
N THR A 55 8.66 11.88 10.46
CA THR A 55 7.97 11.51 9.23
C THR A 55 8.61 10.27 8.63
N VAL A 56 7.79 9.28 8.31
CA VAL A 56 8.21 8.00 7.74
C VAL A 56 7.56 7.79 6.37
N ASP A 57 8.21 6.97 5.54
CA ASP A 57 7.64 6.50 4.28
C ASP A 57 6.60 5.37 4.49
N ALA A 58 6.00 4.89 3.40
CA ALA A 58 5.09 3.74 3.38
C ALA A 58 5.71 2.42 3.87
N ARG A 59 7.03 2.32 4.00
CA ARG A 59 7.73 1.14 4.54
C ARG A 59 8.08 1.31 6.02
N GLY A 60 7.78 2.48 6.60
CA GLY A 60 8.14 2.81 7.97
C GLY A 60 9.57 3.30 8.14
N HIS A 61 10.30 3.59 7.07
CA HIS A 61 11.62 4.21 7.16
C HIS A 61 11.50 5.69 7.47
N LEU A 62 12.33 6.17 8.40
CA LEU A 62 12.43 7.59 8.73
C LEU A 62 12.98 8.39 7.54
N VAL A 63 12.18 9.30 7.00
CA VAL A 63 12.59 10.19 5.90
C VAL A 63 12.84 11.62 6.38
N ARG A 64 12.26 12.01 7.52
CA ARG A 64 12.48 13.33 8.11
C ARG A 64 12.27 13.30 9.62
N LEU A 65 13.15 14.01 10.33
CA LEU A 65 13.03 14.28 11.77
C LEU A 65 13.19 15.77 12.00
N VAL A 66 12.28 16.37 12.76
CA VAL A 66 12.33 17.76 13.19
C VAL A 66 12.33 17.81 14.71
N LEU A 67 13.31 18.53 15.26
CA LEU A 67 13.46 18.76 16.69
C LEU A 67 13.39 20.27 16.93
N ASP A 68 12.43 20.71 17.74
CA ASP A 68 12.36 22.11 18.15
C ASP A 68 13.53 22.45 19.10
N GLN A 69 14.01 23.69 19.07
CA GLN A 69 15.08 24.12 19.99
C GLN A 69 14.69 23.96 21.47
N SER A 70 13.40 24.08 21.77
CA SER A 70 12.85 23.89 23.11
C SER A 70 12.98 22.45 23.57
N ALA A 71 13.05 21.46 22.67
CA ALA A 71 13.24 20.05 23.02
C ALA A 71 14.54 19.82 23.80
N TYR A 72 15.62 20.52 23.41
CA TYR A 72 16.92 20.43 24.07
C TYR A 72 16.96 21.10 25.46
N ARG A 73 16.02 22.02 25.73
CA ARG A 73 15.89 22.70 27.03
C ARG A 73 14.91 21.98 27.95
N ALA A 74 13.86 21.40 27.37
CA ALA A 74 12.79 20.72 28.07
C ALA A 74 13.19 19.31 28.54
N HIS A 75 14.04 18.62 27.78
CA HIS A 75 14.42 17.23 28.05
C HIS A 75 15.91 17.07 28.29
N ARG A 76 16.26 16.14 29.19
CA ARG A 76 17.63 15.60 29.26
C ARG A 76 17.95 14.78 28.00
N PRO A 77 19.23 14.64 27.62
CA PRO A 77 19.62 13.88 26.42
C PRO A 77 19.00 12.47 26.34
N GLU A 78 18.96 11.75 27.47
CA GLU A 78 18.41 10.40 27.54
C GLU A 78 16.88 10.39 27.36
N GLN A 79 16.20 11.41 27.90
CA GLN A 79 14.75 11.58 27.74
C GLN A 79 14.40 11.96 26.31
N LEU A 80 15.17 12.87 25.69
CA LEU A 80 14.97 13.27 24.31
C LEU A 80 15.14 12.08 23.36
N ALA A 81 16.17 11.25 23.59
CA ALA A 81 16.36 10.01 22.83
C ALA A 81 15.14 9.09 22.94
N ALA A 82 14.61 8.88 24.14
CA ALA A 82 13.41 8.08 24.36
C ALA A 82 12.17 8.66 23.64
N VAL A 83 11.97 9.98 23.71
CA VAL A 83 10.85 10.67 23.03
C VAL A 83 10.98 10.53 21.51
N VAL A 84 12.18 10.69 20.96
CA VAL A 84 12.44 10.50 19.52
C VAL A 84 12.13 9.07 19.11
N THR A 85 12.64 8.07 19.83
CA THR A 85 12.37 6.66 19.53
C THR A 85 10.87 6.34 19.60
N ALA A 86 10.16 6.85 20.61
CA ALA A 86 8.71 6.67 20.72
C ALA A 86 7.97 7.32 19.54
N THR A 87 8.30 8.57 19.21
CA THR A 87 7.65 9.31 18.11
C THR A 87 7.87 8.64 16.76
N ILE A 88 9.07 8.10 16.50
CA ILE A 88 9.37 7.33 15.28
C ILE A 88 8.53 6.06 15.25
N ARG A 89 8.45 5.32 16.37
CA ARG A 89 7.66 4.09 16.46
C ARG A 89 6.18 4.36 16.18
N ASP A 90 5.64 5.46 16.68
CA ASP A 90 4.25 5.86 16.45
C ASP A 90 4.01 6.24 14.98
N ALA A 91 4.96 6.93 14.35
CA ALA A 91 4.92 7.24 12.91
C ALA A 91 4.93 5.95 12.07
N THR A 92 5.80 5.00 12.41
CA THR A 92 5.89 3.69 11.76
C THR A 92 4.61 2.87 11.92
N SER A 93 4.03 2.83 13.12
CA SER A 93 2.76 2.13 13.38
C SER A 93 1.61 2.75 12.58
N SER A 94 1.53 4.08 12.54
CA SER A 94 0.54 4.81 11.74
C SER A 94 0.71 4.55 10.24
N SER A 95 1.95 4.50 9.77
CA SER A 95 2.26 4.17 8.36
C SER A 95 1.78 2.78 7.99
N ALA A 96 2.06 1.78 8.83
CA ALA A 96 1.64 0.40 8.60
C ALA A 96 0.11 0.27 8.46
N GLY A 97 -0.66 0.91 9.35
CA GLY A 97 -2.13 0.94 9.26
C GLY A 97 -2.63 1.62 7.99
N ALA A 98 -2.13 2.82 7.69
CA ALA A 98 -2.55 3.57 6.50
C ALA A 98 -2.21 2.84 5.18
N VAL A 99 -1.08 2.14 5.12
CA VAL A 99 -0.69 1.33 3.97
C VAL A 99 -1.61 0.11 3.82
N GLN A 100 -2.00 -0.54 4.91
CA GLN A 100 -2.99 -1.62 4.87
C GLN A 100 -4.33 -1.13 4.31
N ASP A 101 -4.80 0.04 4.75
CA ASP A 101 -6.04 0.65 4.27
C ASP A 101 -5.97 1.03 2.78
N LEU A 102 -4.84 1.62 2.35
CA LEU A 102 -4.60 1.96 0.95
C LEU A 102 -4.60 0.72 0.04
N VAL A 103 -3.97 -0.37 0.47
CA VAL A 103 -3.92 -1.63 -0.28
C VAL A 103 -5.31 -2.28 -0.32
N ALA A 104 -6.06 -2.26 0.79
CA ALA A 104 -7.41 -2.81 0.86
C ALA A 104 -8.39 -2.12 -0.11
N GLY A 105 -8.25 -0.81 -0.32
CA GLY A 105 -9.09 -0.05 -1.25
C GLY A 105 -8.84 -0.33 -2.74
N TYR A 106 -7.68 -0.90 -3.09
CA TYR A 106 -7.28 -1.18 -4.47
C TYR A 106 -7.46 -2.64 -4.89
N LEU A 107 -7.76 -3.52 -3.94
CA LEU A 107 -7.94 -4.95 -4.20
C LEU A 107 -9.37 -5.23 -4.69
N PRO A 108 -9.55 -5.87 -5.86
CA PRO A 108 -10.88 -6.28 -6.30
C PRO A 108 -11.47 -7.27 -5.28
N PRO A 109 -12.77 -7.14 -4.93
CA PRO A 109 -13.43 -8.06 -4.03
C PRO A 109 -13.30 -9.50 -4.56
N GLY A 110 -12.86 -10.42 -3.69
CA GLY A 110 -12.64 -11.83 -4.04
C GLY A 110 -11.20 -12.22 -4.42
N SER A 111 -10.24 -11.28 -4.41
CA SER A 111 -8.82 -11.64 -4.43
C SER A 111 -8.38 -12.03 -3.01
N GLY A 112 -8.01 -13.29 -2.78
CA GLY A 112 -7.54 -13.81 -1.48
C GLY A 112 -6.32 -13.10 -0.87
N VAL A 113 -5.84 -12.04 -1.52
CA VAL A 113 -4.81 -11.11 -1.06
C VAL A 113 -5.30 -10.28 0.14
N ALA A 114 -6.57 -9.89 0.16
CA ALA A 114 -7.14 -9.19 1.31
C ALA A 114 -7.15 -10.08 2.58
N ASP A 115 -7.44 -11.37 2.40
CA ASP A 115 -7.35 -12.36 3.49
C ASP A 115 -5.90 -12.68 3.85
N TYR A 116 -4.94 -12.68 2.89
CA TYR A 116 -3.52 -12.85 3.18
C TYR A 116 -2.94 -11.69 4.00
N VAL A 117 -3.23 -10.45 3.63
CA VAL A 117 -2.76 -9.26 4.37
C VAL A 117 -3.31 -9.26 5.80
N ARG A 118 -4.52 -9.80 6.01
CA ARG A 118 -5.16 -9.90 7.33
C ARG A 118 -4.68 -11.09 8.17
N SER A 119 -4.43 -12.24 7.55
CA SER A 119 -4.18 -13.51 8.25
C SER A 119 -2.73 -13.98 8.23
N GLY A 120 -1.90 -13.46 7.33
CA GLY A 120 -0.53 -13.94 7.06
C GLY A 120 -0.47 -15.34 6.43
N GLN A 121 -1.60 -15.94 6.06
CA GLN A 121 -1.67 -17.31 5.55
C GLN A 121 -1.64 -17.34 4.03
N PHE A 122 -0.54 -17.85 3.48
CA PHE A 122 -0.32 -17.93 2.03
C PHE A 122 -1.34 -18.82 1.30
N ASP A 123 -1.92 -19.80 1.99
CA ASP A 123 -3.00 -20.66 1.46
C ASP A 123 -4.26 -19.88 1.06
N ALA A 124 -4.48 -18.68 1.64
CA ALA A 124 -5.59 -17.81 1.28
C ALA A 124 -5.47 -17.28 -0.17
N LEU A 125 -4.25 -17.18 -0.72
CA LEU A 125 -4.01 -16.75 -2.11
C LEU A 125 -4.36 -17.83 -3.14
N LEU A 126 -4.35 -19.10 -2.74
CA LEU A 126 -4.46 -20.25 -3.65
C LEU A 126 -5.89 -20.81 -3.75
N ARG A 127 -6.82 -20.36 -2.90
CA ARG A 127 -8.25 -20.68 -3.06
C ARG A 127 -8.89 -19.82 -4.15
N ARG A 128 -8.55 -20.09 -5.40
CA ARG A 128 -9.40 -19.70 -6.54
C ARG A 128 -10.14 -20.96 -7.01
N HIS A 129 -11.45 -20.96 -6.75
CA HIS A 129 -12.51 -21.82 -7.28
C HIS A 129 -12.11 -23.07 -8.09
N GLY A 130 -12.36 -24.24 -7.49
CA GLY A 130 -12.89 -25.39 -8.23
C GLY A 130 -14.39 -25.25 -8.41
#